data_AF-S9QA94-F1
#
_entry.id   AF-S9QA94-F1
#
_cell.length_a   1.000
_cell.length_b   1.000
_cell.length_c   1.000
_cell.angle_alpha   90.00
_cell.angle_beta   90.00
_cell.angle_gamma   90.00
#
_symmetry.space_group_name_H-M   'P 1'
#
loop_
_entity.id
_entity.type
_entity.pdbx_description
1 polymer ?
#
loop_
_entity_poly.entity_id
_entity_poly.type
_entity_poly.pdbx_seq_one_letter_code
_entity_poly.pdbx_strand_id
1 'polypeptide(L)'
;MSLGASLVADDRCDLADSPEGIIVSRPDTLPEAIEARGLGILSARCAGPTRLSAVLDLDEVTTDRLPARSTVWIEQHKLPLLANSAASHLPAALLLFLKNGFHGSMLP
;
A
#
# COMPACT_ATOMS: atom_id res chain seq x y z
N MET A 1 9.88 -6.22 -1.77
CA MET A 1 10.41 -7.58 -1.62
C MET A 1 9.41 -8.41 -0.84
N SER A 2 9.75 -9.68 -0.55
CA SER A 2 8.93 -10.72 0.10
C SER A 2 8.00 -11.47 -0.85
N LEU A 3 6.70 -11.55 -0.63
CA LEU A 3 5.74 -12.40 -1.36
C LEU A 3 5.50 -12.04 -2.86
N GLY A 4 6.52 -11.54 -3.58
CA GLY A 4 6.45 -10.98 -4.93
C GLY A 4 6.39 -9.44 -4.97
N ALA A 5 6.31 -8.81 -3.80
CA ALA A 5 6.45 -7.37 -3.55
C ALA A 5 7.79 -6.79 -4.05
N SER A 6 7.88 -5.49 -4.37
CA SER A 6 9.12 -4.68 -4.35
C SER A 6 8.95 -3.50 -3.39
N LEU A 7 10.00 -3.12 -2.67
CA LEU A 7 9.93 -1.97 -1.75
C LEU A 7 10.07 -0.70 -2.59
N VAL A 8 9.23 0.32 -2.39
CA VAL A 8 9.41 1.63 -3.03
C VAL A 8 10.13 2.58 -2.08
N ALA A 9 9.59 2.75 -0.88
CA ALA A 9 10.17 3.54 0.18
C ALA A 9 9.70 2.99 1.55
N ASP A 10 10.39 3.39 2.62
CA ASP A 10 10.01 3.15 4.01
C ASP A 10 10.08 4.47 4.78
N ASP A 11 9.32 4.59 5.88
CA ASP A 11 9.12 5.80 6.71
C ASP A 11 8.44 6.99 5.98
N ARG A 12 9.02 7.48 4.88
CA ARG A 12 8.44 8.55 4.06
C ARG A 12 8.54 8.25 2.57
N CYS A 13 7.58 8.75 1.82
CA CYS A 13 7.57 8.69 0.36
C CYS A 13 7.19 10.06 -0.24
N ASP A 14 7.68 10.35 -1.44
CA ASP A 14 7.27 11.52 -2.21
C ASP A 14 6.07 11.15 -3.07
N LEU A 15 5.05 12.02 -3.08
CA LEU A 15 3.85 11.89 -3.90
C LEU A 15 3.90 12.95 -5.00
N ALA A 16 3.77 12.52 -6.25
CA ALA A 16 3.62 13.39 -7.41
C ALA A 16 2.28 13.12 -8.07
N ASP A 17 1.49 14.17 -8.24
CA ASP A 17 0.25 14.11 -8.98
C ASP A 17 0.52 13.98 -10.50
N SER A 18 -0.25 13.12 -11.17
CA SER A 18 -0.20 12.93 -12.62
C SER A 18 -1.59 12.59 -13.19
N PRO A 19 -1.82 12.77 -14.50
CA PRO A 19 -3.09 12.40 -15.13
C PRO A 19 -3.48 10.93 -14.94
N GLU A 20 -2.51 10.03 -14.81
CA GLU A 20 -2.70 8.59 -14.68
C GLU A 20 -2.82 8.12 -13.21
N GLY A 21 -2.71 9.02 -12.24
CA GLY A 21 -2.78 8.73 -10.80
C GLY A 21 -1.66 9.38 -9.99
N ILE A 22 -1.65 9.11 -8.70
CA ILE A 22 -0.54 9.49 -7.82
C ILE A 22 0.66 8.57 -8.08
N ILE A 23 1.81 9.16 -8.39
CA ILE A 23 3.10 8.46 -8.48
C ILE A 23 3.82 8.58 -7.12
N VAL A 24 4.24 7.45 -6.60
CA VAL A 24 4.97 7.32 -5.33
C VAL A 24 6.42 7.01 -5.62
N SER A 25 7.33 7.69 -4.94
CA SER A 25 8.77 7.46 -5.05
C SER A 25 9.48 7.59 -3.69
N ARG A 26 10.72 7.11 -3.62
CA ARG A 26 11.57 7.30 -2.45
C ARG A 26 12.19 8.71 -2.51
N PRO A 27 12.19 9.48 -1.41
CA PRO A 27 12.97 10.70 -1.31
C PRO A 27 14.46 10.40 -1.43
N ASP A 28 15.20 11.20 -2.20
CA ASP A 28 16.64 11.00 -2.45
C ASP A 28 17.48 10.98 -1.16
N THR A 29 16.99 11.63 -0.10
CA THR A 29 17.63 11.72 1.21
C THR A 29 17.49 10.46 2.07
N LEU A 30 16.59 9.53 1.73
CA LEU A 30 16.38 8.30 2.48
C LEU A 30 17.21 7.13 1.94
N PRO A 31 17.68 6.20 2.77
CA PRO A 31 18.42 5.04 2.31
C PRO A 31 17.53 4.04 1.55
N GLU A 32 18.16 3.17 0.76
CA GLU A 32 17.50 1.95 0.24
C GLU A 32 17.49 0.87 1.33
N ALA A 33 16.59 1.04 2.30
CA ALA A 33 16.45 0.18 3.45
C ALA A 33 15.02 0.18 4.01
N ILE A 34 14.73 -0.78 4.88
CA ILE A 34 13.47 -0.86 5.65
C ILE A 34 13.78 -1.13 7.13
N GLU A 35 13.05 -0.47 8.04
CA GLU A 35 13.04 -0.83 9.47
C GLU A 35 12.18 -2.08 9.67
N ALA A 36 12.84 -3.21 9.95
CA ALA A 36 12.16 -4.40 10.44
C ALA A 36 12.19 -4.38 11.98
N ARG A 37 11.07 -3.98 12.60
CA ARG A 37 10.95 -3.93 14.07
C ARG A 37 11.40 -5.25 14.69
N GLY A 38 12.29 -5.16 15.68
CA GLY A 38 12.90 -6.31 16.35
C GLY A 38 14.16 -6.90 15.67
N LEU A 39 14.44 -6.53 14.41
CA LEU A 39 15.68 -6.91 13.70
C LEU A 39 16.60 -5.70 13.45
N GLY A 40 16.04 -4.51 13.32
CA GLY A 40 16.75 -3.28 12.97
C GLY A 40 16.56 -2.87 11.51
N ILE A 41 17.50 -2.08 10.99
CA ILE A 41 17.45 -1.57 9.61
C ILE A 41 18.07 -2.59 8.66
N LEU A 42 17.30 -3.02 7.66
CA LEU A 42 17.72 -3.99 6.66
C LEU A 42 17.94 -3.31 5.31
N SER A 43 19.10 -3.55 4.67
CA SER A 43 19.34 -3.10 3.30
C SER A 43 18.33 -3.73 2.35
N ALA A 44 17.66 -2.91 1.55
CA ALA A 44 16.60 -3.32 0.66
C ALA A 44 16.57 -2.42 -0.56
N ARG A 45 17.01 -2.93 -1.71
CA ARG A 45 16.95 -2.18 -2.96
C ARG A 45 15.53 -1.69 -3.24
N CYS A 46 15.40 -0.39 -3.42
CA CYS A 46 14.13 0.22 -3.77
C CYS A 46 13.82 0.00 -5.26
N ALA A 47 12.55 -0.20 -5.56
CA ALA A 47 12.00 -0.04 -6.89
C ALA A 47 11.93 1.46 -7.22
N GLY A 48 11.89 1.76 -8.52
CA GLY A 48 11.65 3.13 -8.99
C GLY A 48 10.23 3.61 -8.71
N PRO A 49 9.92 4.86 -9.13
CA PRO A 49 8.60 5.45 -8.97
C PRO A 49 7.49 4.54 -9.52
N THR A 50 6.36 4.46 -8.82
CA THR A 50 5.23 3.60 -9.21
C THR A 50 3.89 4.24 -8.86
N ARG A 51 2.81 3.83 -9.53
CA ARG A 51 1.47 4.35 -9.27
C ARG A 51 0.88 3.79 -7.97
N LEU A 52 0.32 4.66 -7.14
CA LEU A 52 -0.47 4.29 -5.97
C LEU A 52 -1.81 3.67 -6.39
N SER A 53 -2.12 2.48 -5.89
CA SER A 53 -3.34 1.76 -6.28
C SER A 53 -4.34 1.54 -5.14
N ALA A 54 -3.90 1.62 -3.89
CA ALA A 54 -4.74 1.51 -2.69
C ALA A 54 -3.97 2.01 -1.46
N VAL A 55 -4.69 2.33 -0.39
CA VAL A 55 -4.15 2.65 0.93
C VAL A 55 -4.63 1.58 1.92
N LEU A 56 -3.74 1.06 2.76
CA LEU A 56 -4.08 0.23 3.90
C LEU A 56 -3.77 1.01 5.16
N ASP A 57 -4.79 1.29 5.95
CA ASP A 57 -4.62 1.84 7.28
C ASP A 57 -4.39 0.67 8.26
N LEU A 58 -3.22 0.67 8.92
CA LEU A 58 -2.87 -0.37 9.88
C LEU A 58 -3.41 -0.10 11.28
N ASP A 59 -3.80 1.14 11.59
CA ASP A 59 -4.33 1.56 12.89
C ASP A 59 -5.84 1.25 12.98
N GLU A 60 -6.54 1.31 11.86
CA GLU A 60 -7.96 0.94 11.77
C GLU A 60 -8.13 -0.58 11.64
N VAL A 61 -8.59 -1.22 12.72
CA VAL A 61 -8.82 -2.68 12.77
C VAL A 61 -10.29 -3.01 12.49
N THR A 62 -10.55 -3.95 11.58
CA THR A 62 -11.89 -4.47 11.30
C THR A 62 -12.01 -5.95 11.61
N THR A 63 -13.16 -6.34 12.19
CA THR A 63 -13.54 -7.74 12.43
C THR A 63 -14.69 -8.21 11.54
N ASP A 64 -15.19 -7.34 10.65
CA ASP A 64 -16.29 -7.66 9.75
C ASP A 64 -15.85 -8.72 8.74
N ARG A 65 -16.69 -9.75 8.55
CA ARG A 65 -16.47 -10.76 7.51
C ARG A 65 -16.46 -10.15 6.11
N LEU A 66 -17.25 -9.11 5.91
CA LEU A 66 -17.34 -8.36 4.65
C LEU A 66 -17.45 -6.86 4.99
N PRO A 67 -16.31 -6.17 5.19
CA PRO A 67 -16.32 -4.75 5.52
C PRO A 67 -16.89 -3.93 4.37
N ALA A 68 -17.52 -2.80 4.72
CA ALA A 68 -17.95 -1.83 3.72
C ALA A 68 -16.74 -1.31 2.92
N ARG A 69 -16.94 -1.03 1.63
CA ARG A 69 -15.89 -0.43 0.80
C ARG A 69 -15.71 1.04 1.22
N SER A 70 -14.48 1.38 1.59
CA SER A 70 -14.09 2.75 1.91
C SER A 70 -13.15 3.30 0.84
N THR A 71 -13.09 4.63 0.75
CA THR A 71 -12.19 5.33 -0.16
C THR A 71 -11.55 6.52 0.52
N VAL A 72 -10.33 6.85 0.11
CA VAL A 72 -9.62 8.06 0.51
C VAL A 72 -9.33 8.91 -0.73
N TRP A 73 -9.30 10.22 -0.56
CA TRP A 73 -8.84 11.15 -1.58
C TRP A 73 -7.39 11.53 -1.30
N ILE A 74 -6.55 11.42 -2.32
CA ILE A 74 -5.19 11.98 -2.34
C ILE A 74 -5.14 12.89 -3.55
N GLU A 75 -5.00 14.19 -3.31
CA GLU A 75 -5.28 15.23 -4.30
C GLU A 75 -6.67 15.00 -4.95
N GLN A 76 -6.75 14.95 -6.28
CA GLN A 76 -7.98 14.65 -7.03
C GLN A 76 -8.23 13.15 -7.27
N HIS A 77 -7.41 12.25 -6.73
CA HIS A 77 -7.54 10.82 -7.01
C HIS A 77 -8.24 10.09 -5.88
N LYS A 78 -9.34 9.40 -6.21
CA LYS A 78 -10.08 8.56 -5.28
C LYS A 78 -9.51 7.14 -5.29
N LEU A 79 -9.00 6.69 -4.16
CA LEU A 79 -8.33 5.39 -4.00
C LEU A 79 -9.08 4.50 -3.01
N PRO A 80 -9.04 3.16 -3.18
CA PRO A 80 -9.52 2.23 -2.16
C PRO A 80 -8.79 2.44 -0.83
N LEU A 81 -9.55 2.51 0.26
CA LEU A 81 -9.05 2.50 1.63
C LEU A 81 -9.39 1.16 2.27
N LEU A 82 -8.37 0.39 2.63
CA LEU A 82 -8.45 -0.90 3.28
C LEU A 82 -8.12 -0.74 4.77
N ALA A 83 -8.73 -1.57 5.60
CA ALA A 83 -8.49 -1.63 7.04
C ALA A 83 -7.69 -2.89 7.41
N ASN A 84 -7.00 -2.85 8.54
CA ASN A 84 -6.27 -3.96 9.11
C ASN A 84 -7.23 -5.06 9.61
N SER A 85 -7.14 -6.26 9.04
CA SER A 85 -7.92 -7.41 9.55
C SER A 85 -7.31 -8.07 10.80
N ALA A 86 -6.11 -7.65 11.21
CA ALA A 86 -5.26 -8.29 12.23
C ALA A 86 -4.98 -9.79 11.99
N ALA A 87 -5.35 -10.32 10.82
CA ALA A 87 -5.18 -11.73 10.48
C ALA A 87 -3.79 -11.99 9.86
N SER A 88 -3.20 -13.13 10.20
CA SER A 88 -1.91 -13.56 9.66
C SER A 88 -1.90 -13.73 8.13
N HIS A 89 -3.08 -13.92 7.53
CA HIS A 89 -3.24 -14.06 6.08
C HIS A 89 -3.39 -12.72 5.34
N LEU A 90 -3.39 -11.57 6.04
CA LEU A 90 -3.58 -10.25 5.42
C LEU A 90 -2.60 -9.98 4.26
N PRO A 91 -1.28 -10.25 4.37
CA PRO A 91 -0.35 -10.03 3.25
C PRO A 91 -0.73 -10.83 1.99
N ALA A 92 -1.23 -12.06 2.14
CA ALA A 92 -1.65 -12.90 1.02
C ALA A 92 -2.94 -12.37 0.35
N ALA A 93 -3.89 -11.90 1.16
CA ALA A 93 -5.13 -11.28 0.68
C ALA A 93 -4.85 -9.99 -0.12
N LEU A 94 -3.92 -9.14 0.36
CA LEU A 94 -3.50 -7.92 -0.33
C LEU A 94 -2.92 -8.22 -1.72
N LEU A 95 -2.11 -9.28 -1.86
CA LEU A 95 -1.57 -9.66 -3.16
C LEU A 95 -2.64 -10.17 -4.12
N LEU A 96 -3.62 -10.93 -3.64
CA LEU A 96 -4.75 -11.34 -4.46
C LEU A 96 -5.57 -10.14 -4.93
N PHE A 97 -5.82 -9.19 -4.04
CA PHE A 97 -6.47 -7.92 -4.36
C PHE A 97 -5.67 -7.12 -5.40
N LEU A 98 -4.36 -6.92 -5.20
CA LEU A 98 -3.53 -6.16 -6.14
C LEU A 98 -3.45 -6.81 -7.53
N LYS A 99 -3.58 -8.14 -7.61
CA LYS A 99 -3.57 -8.88 -8.88
C LYS A 99 -4.91 -8.89 -9.61
N ASN A 100 -6.04 -8.90 -8.87
CA ASN A 100 -7.35 -9.20 -9.44
C ASN A 100 -8.42 -8.12 -9.18
N GLY A 101 -8.13 -7.13 -8.33
CA GLY A 101 -9.11 -6.20 -7.79
C GLY A 101 -10.14 -6.89 -6.89
N PHE A 102 -11.21 -6.17 -6.55
CA PHE A 102 -12.36 -6.77 -5.89
C PHE A 102 -13.24 -7.51 -6.91
N HIS A 103 -13.77 -8.66 -6.52
CA HIS A 103 -14.80 -9.34 -7.28
C HIS A 103 -16.11 -8.52 -7.24
N GLY A 104 -16.73 -8.31 -8.39
CA GLY A 104 -17.95 -7.52 -8.56
C GLY A 104 -17.69 -6.01 -8.58
N SER A 105 -18.00 -5.38 -9.72
CA SER A 105 -18.11 -3.93 -9.84
C SER A 105 -19.40 -3.47 -9.17
N MET A 106 -19.38 -3.29 -7.86
CA MET A 106 -20.12 -2.19 -7.26
C MET A 106 -19.09 -1.14 -6.86
N LEU A 107 -18.60 -0.43 -7.87
CA LEU A 107 -18.23 0.96 -7.63
C LEU A 107 -19.48 1.62 -7.01
N PRO A 108 -19.36 2.45 -5.97
CA PRO A 108 -20.34 3.53 -5.84
C PRO A 108 -20.31 4.40 -7.09
#